data_AF-A0A1G6P9H1-F1
#
_entry.id   AF-A0A1G6P9H1-F1
#
_cell.length_a   1.000
_cell.length_b   1.000
_cell.length_c   1.000
_cell.angle_alpha   90.00
_cell.angle_beta   90.00
_cell.angle_gamma   90.00
#
_symmetry.space_group_name_H-M   'P 1'
#
loop_
_entity.id
_entity.type
_entity.pdbx_description
1 polymer ?
#
loop_
_entity_poly.entity_id
_entity_poly.type
_entity_poly.pdbx_seq_one_letter_code
_entity_poly.pdbx_strand_id
1 'polypeptide(L)'
;MQDSPNASPLPAAAYIGIGQIKPLGAAIEVPVAGGGCGSEGGAGKASCGSSGGPDDMPPEIWEKVRNHPCYSEEAHHHYARMHVAVAPACNIQCNYCNRKYDCSNESRPGVVSQKLTPEQAVKKVVAVASEIPQMTVLGIAGPGDSLANPKKTFDTFRMLQEQAPDIKLCLSTNGLALPDLVDEICQYNIDHVTITINMVDPAVGEKIYPWIFWDHRRVTGYEAARILHERQMQGLEMLTARGVLTKINSVLIPGINDEHLIEVNREVKKRGAFLHNIMPLISEAEHGTHFGLTGQRGPTAQELKAVQDACMGGANLMRHCRQCRADAVGLLGEDRSEEFTLDKIEQMEVVYDLDRRREYQRRVEVERDAQHAAKQEALAAAQALDVADDLKVLVAVATKGGGRVNEHFGHVPEFQIFEVSATEAIFVGHRRVDLYCQGGYGDDEQLPSVVRAINDCHAVLVAKIGACPRDELSQAGIEPVDRYVGEFIEKAALAWFNDYRGRIASGAIVHEDRGDAAIRQGAFTGSAADTAA
;
A
#
# COMPACT_ATOMS: atom_id res chain seq x y z
N MET A 1 41.73 -58.16 -21.99
CA MET A 1 40.95 -58.24 -20.74
C MET A 1 40.08 -57.00 -20.69
N GLN A 2 38.77 -57.22 -20.65
CA GLN A 2 37.69 -56.30 -20.29
C GLN A 2 37.45 -55.06 -21.16
N ASP A 3 36.49 -55.23 -22.07
CA ASP A 3 35.61 -54.20 -22.62
C ASP A 3 34.76 -53.56 -21.51
N SER A 4 34.68 -52.23 -21.55
CA SER A 4 33.75 -51.40 -20.76
C SER A 4 32.45 -51.19 -21.56
N PRO A 5 31.25 -51.49 -21.01
CA PRO A 5 30.00 -51.15 -21.67
C PRO A 5 29.35 -49.88 -21.09
N ASN A 6 28.68 -49.19 -22.02
CA ASN A 6 27.49 -48.34 -21.83
C ASN A 6 27.68 -46.85 -21.56
N ALA A 7 27.93 -46.15 -22.67
CA ALA A 7 27.39 -44.84 -22.98
C ALA A 7 25.84 -44.87 -23.05
N SER A 8 25.19 -43.87 -22.47
CA SER A 8 23.73 -43.66 -22.56
C SER A 8 23.31 -43.12 -23.94
N PRO A 9 22.21 -43.61 -24.55
CA PRO A 9 21.74 -43.12 -25.85
C PRO A 9 20.86 -41.87 -25.74
N LEU A 10 20.96 -41.00 -26.74
CA LEU A 10 20.09 -39.84 -26.98
C LEU A 10 18.64 -40.28 -27.26
N PRO A 11 17.61 -39.49 -26.90
CA PRO A 11 16.22 -39.87 -27.10
C PRO A 11 15.82 -39.80 -28.58
N ALA A 12 15.14 -40.86 -29.04
CA ALA A 12 14.63 -41.01 -30.40
C ALA A 12 13.46 -40.05 -30.67
N ALA A 13 13.45 -39.44 -31.86
CA ALA A 13 12.33 -38.66 -32.36
C ALA A 13 11.13 -39.58 -32.69
N ALA A 14 10.01 -39.40 -31.99
CA ALA A 14 8.75 -40.09 -32.28
C ALA A 14 7.97 -39.34 -33.35
N TYR A 15 7.71 -39.99 -34.49
CA TYR A 15 6.80 -39.49 -35.53
C TYR A 15 5.35 -39.84 -35.14
N ILE A 16 4.48 -38.83 -35.05
CA ILE A 16 3.04 -39.00 -34.82
C ILE A 16 2.35 -39.18 -36.18
N GLY A 17 1.62 -40.28 -36.36
CA GLY A 17 0.85 -40.55 -37.56
C GLY A 17 -0.41 -39.68 -37.65
N ILE A 18 -0.78 -39.26 -38.86
CA ILE A 18 -1.93 -38.38 -39.17
C ILE A 18 -3.29 -38.93 -38.67
N GLY A 19 -3.37 -40.20 -38.27
CA GLY A 19 -4.57 -40.79 -37.64
C GLY A 19 -4.71 -40.60 -36.12
N GLN A 20 -3.75 -39.97 -35.44
CA GLN A 20 -3.76 -39.76 -33.98
C GLN A 20 -4.13 -38.32 -33.56
N ILE A 21 -4.50 -37.46 -34.50
CA ILE A 21 -4.91 -36.08 -34.22
C ILE A 21 -6.40 -36.07 -33.88
N LYS A 22 -6.74 -35.80 -32.62
CA LYS A 22 -8.14 -35.56 -32.20
C LYS A 22 -8.67 -34.29 -32.88
N PRO A 23 -9.93 -34.26 -33.35
CA PRO A 23 -10.53 -33.03 -33.88
C PRO A 23 -10.60 -31.94 -32.81
N LEU A 24 -10.39 -30.68 -33.20
CA LEU A 24 -10.57 -29.52 -32.32
C LEU A 24 -12.01 -29.51 -31.76
N GLY A 25 -12.15 -29.62 -30.44
CA GLY A 25 -13.44 -29.62 -29.73
C GLY A 25 -13.74 -30.88 -28.90
N ALA A 26 -12.87 -31.89 -28.90
CA ALA A 26 -13.03 -33.06 -28.03
C ALA A 26 -12.67 -32.76 -26.56
N ALA A 27 -13.55 -33.14 -25.63
CA ALA A 27 -13.33 -33.01 -24.19
C ALA A 27 -12.06 -33.75 -23.74
N ILE A 28 -11.26 -33.09 -22.89
CA ILE A 28 -10.03 -33.65 -22.32
C ILE A 28 -10.40 -34.43 -21.07
N GLU A 29 -10.30 -35.75 -21.12
CA GLU A 29 -10.33 -36.58 -19.91
C GLU A 29 -8.98 -36.46 -19.18
N VAL A 30 -9.01 -35.89 -17.98
CA VAL A 30 -7.85 -35.80 -17.08
C VAL A 30 -7.80 -37.06 -16.21
N PRO A 31 -6.62 -37.69 -16.00
CA PRO A 31 -6.54 -38.87 -15.14
C PRO A 31 -6.75 -38.50 -13.67
N VAL A 32 -7.56 -39.30 -12.99
CA VAL A 32 -7.81 -39.20 -11.54
C VAL A 32 -6.56 -39.60 -10.77
N ALA A 33 -5.89 -38.63 -10.15
CA ALA A 33 -4.92 -38.87 -9.08
C ALA A 33 -5.66 -38.94 -7.74
N GLY A 34 -5.40 -39.99 -6.98
CA GLY A 34 -6.22 -40.42 -5.85
C GLY A 34 -6.15 -39.56 -4.58
N GLY A 35 -7.23 -39.64 -3.81
CA GLY A 35 -7.20 -39.57 -2.34
C GLY A 35 -7.40 -38.19 -1.72
N GLY A 36 -8.58 -37.58 -1.91
CA GLY A 36 -9.05 -36.45 -1.09
C GLY A 36 -10.47 -36.73 -0.60
N CYS A 37 -10.70 -36.63 0.70
CA CYS A 37 -12.02 -36.79 1.32
C CYS A 37 -12.99 -35.73 0.79
N GLY A 38 -14.19 -36.16 0.38
CA GLY A 38 -15.24 -35.28 -0.11
C GLY A 38 -16.03 -34.64 1.03
N SER A 39 -16.21 -33.33 0.96
CA SER A 39 -17.38 -32.64 1.50
C SER A 39 -17.97 -31.79 0.38
N GLU A 40 -19.19 -32.13 -0.02
CA GLU A 40 -19.99 -31.38 -0.98
C GLU A 40 -20.36 -29.99 -0.45
N GLY A 41 -20.59 -29.08 -1.38
CA GLY A 41 -20.69 -27.64 -1.15
C GLY A 41 -21.85 -27.19 -0.27
N GLY A 42 -21.53 -26.22 0.59
CA GLY A 42 -22.43 -25.20 1.08
C GLY A 42 -21.70 -23.87 1.02
N ALA A 43 -22.28 -22.88 0.33
CA ALA A 43 -21.81 -21.51 0.36
C ALA A 43 -21.95 -20.98 1.80
N GLY A 44 -20.87 -21.02 2.57
CA GLY A 44 -20.76 -20.49 3.92
C GLY A 44 -19.62 -19.49 3.99
N LYS A 45 -19.96 -18.22 4.17
CA LYS A 45 -19.02 -17.11 4.37
C LYS A 45 -18.16 -17.40 5.62
N ALA A 46 -16.84 -17.23 5.48
CA ALA A 46 -15.90 -17.32 6.59
C ALA A 46 -16.00 -16.07 7.48
N SER A 47 -16.35 -16.27 8.74
CA SER A 47 -16.36 -15.23 9.78
C SER A 47 -16.10 -15.90 11.12
N CYS A 48 -14.83 -16.21 11.44
CA CYS A 48 -14.40 -16.43 12.83
C CYS A 48 -12.87 -16.51 12.98
N GLY A 49 -12.15 -15.39 12.86
CA GLY A 49 -10.75 -15.33 13.28
C GLY A 49 -10.61 -15.04 14.77
N SER A 50 -10.25 -16.05 15.58
CA SER A 50 -9.62 -15.84 16.90
C SER A 50 -8.14 -15.43 16.70
N SER A 51 -7.36 -15.30 17.78
CA SER A 51 -5.96 -14.83 17.86
C SER A 51 -4.92 -15.48 16.92
N GLY A 52 -5.32 -16.37 16.01
CA GLY A 52 -4.49 -17.09 15.03
C GLY A 52 -4.23 -16.39 13.68
N GLY A 53 -4.72 -15.18 13.46
CA GLY A 53 -4.63 -14.49 12.16
C GLY A 53 -5.84 -14.83 11.26
N PRO A 54 -5.92 -14.26 10.04
CA PRO A 54 -6.99 -14.57 9.09
C PRO A 54 -7.00 -16.07 8.76
N ASP A 55 -8.18 -16.70 8.67
CA ASP A 55 -8.34 -18.14 8.34
C ASP A 55 -7.64 -18.54 7.02
N ASP A 56 -7.34 -17.56 6.17
CA ASP A 56 -6.74 -17.71 4.85
C ASP A 56 -5.20 -17.61 4.84
N MET A 57 -4.53 -17.51 5.99
CA MET A 57 -3.08 -17.27 6.07
C MET A 57 -2.32 -18.27 6.95
N PRO A 58 -1.23 -18.90 6.44
CA PRO A 58 -0.34 -19.72 7.26
C PRO A 58 0.24 -18.95 8.45
N PRO A 59 0.34 -19.55 9.65
CA PRO A 59 0.83 -18.87 10.86
C PRO A 59 2.22 -18.23 10.70
N GLU A 60 3.12 -18.89 9.95
CA GLU A 60 4.46 -18.41 9.64
C GLU A 60 4.49 -17.12 8.81
N ILE A 61 3.51 -16.93 7.92
CA ILE A 61 3.36 -15.70 7.13
C ILE A 61 2.73 -14.60 8.01
N TRP A 62 1.77 -14.97 8.86
CA TRP A 62 1.12 -14.04 9.77
C TRP A 62 2.12 -13.39 10.75
N GLU A 63 3.07 -14.15 11.31
CA GLU A 63 4.11 -13.60 12.19
C GLU A 63 5.00 -12.57 11.50
N LYS A 64 5.29 -12.75 10.21
CA LYS A 64 6.05 -11.79 9.40
C LYS A 64 5.27 -10.49 9.18
N VAL A 65 3.97 -10.58 8.98
CA VAL A 65 3.11 -9.47 8.52
C VAL A 65 2.42 -8.70 9.66
N ARG A 66 2.03 -9.34 10.76
CA ARG A 66 1.14 -8.77 11.82
C ARG A 66 1.59 -7.45 12.44
N ASN A 67 2.90 -7.18 12.42
CA ASN A 67 3.51 -5.97 13.00
C ASN A 67 4.10 -5.05 11.92
N HIS A 68 3.89 -5.35 10.63
CA HIS A 68 4.45 -4.59 9.52
C HIS A 68 3.41 -3.56 9.01
N PRO A 69 3.66 -2.23 9.18
CA PRO A 69 2.68 -1.19 8.86
C PRO A 69 2.21 -1.14 7.41
N CYS A 70 2.99 -1.69 6.48
CA CYS A 70 2.62 -1.75 5.06
C CYS A 70 1.96 -3.06 4.61
N TYR A 71 2.00 -4.11 5.43
CA TYR A 71 1.50 -5.44 5.04
C TYR A 71 0.26 -5.86 5.83
N SER A 72 0.02 -5.25 6.99
CA SER A 72 -1.17 -5.45 7.81
C SER A 72 -1.89 -4.13 8.01
N GLU A 73 -3.18 -4.07 7.68
CA GLU A 73 -4.00 -2.87 7.83
C GLU A 73 -4.02 -2.42 9.30
N GLU A 74 -4.38 -3.27 10.25
CA GLU A 74 -4.40 -2.86 11.67
C GLU A 74 -3.02 -2.41 12.20
N ALA A 75 -1.92 -2.94 11.63
CA ALA A 75 -0.57 -2.67 12.13
C ALA A 75 -0.18 -1.20 11.94
N HIS A 76 -0.74 -0.52 10.93
CA HIS A 76 -0.33 0.85 10.63
C HIS A 76 -0.77 1.89 11.67
N HIS A 77 -1.77 1.56 12.49
CA HIS A 77 -2.22 2.43 13.58
C HIS A 77 -1.32 2.37 14.81
N HIS A 78 -0.55 1.29 14.97
CA HIS A 78 0.19 1.02 16.21
C HIS A 78 1.70 0.88 16.02
N TYR A 79 2.14 0.54 14.82
CA TYR A 79 3.55 0.29 14.52
C TYR A 79 4.11 1.36 13.58
N ALA A 80 5.29 1.85 13.92
CA ALA A 80 6.01 2.86 13.17
C ALA A 80 7.00 2.21 12.21
N ARG A 81 7.30 2.95 11.14
CA ARG A 81 8.32 2.59 10.16
C ARG A 81 9.33 3.71 10.04
N MET A 82 10.52 3.35 9.61
CA MET A 82 11.55 4.29 9.25
C MET A 82 12.08 3.98 7.86
N HIS A 83 12.40 5.00 7.08
CA HIS A 83 13.20 4.86 5.87
C HIS A 83 14.55 5.58 6.00
N VAL A 84 15.58 5.04 5.34
CA VAL A 84 16.90 5.68 5.25
C VAL A 84 17.31 5.92 3.80
N ALA A 85 17.72 7.16 3.53
CA ALA A 85 18.07 7.65 2.21
C ALA A 85 19.54 7.35 1.82
N VAL A 86 19.89 6.07 1.68
CA VAL A 86 21.25 5.60 1.37
C VAL A 86 21.49 5.25 -0.11
N ALA A 87 20.44 5.23 -0.93
CA ALA A 87 20.47 4.74 -2.31
C ALA A 87 20.23 5.86 -3.34
N PRO A 88 21.18 6.77 -3.62
CA PRO A 88 20.94 7.94 -4.46
C PRO A 88 20.89 7.69 -5.97
N ALA A 89 21.54 6.64 -6.49
CA ALA A 89 21.53 6.35 -7.93
C ALA A 89 20.28 5.58 -8.35
N CYS A 90 19.85 5.72 -9.60
CA CYS A 90 18.79 4.90 -10.19
C CYS A 90 19.18 4.47 -11.61
N ASN A 91 18.87 3.22 -11.94
CA ASN A 91 19.20 2.54 -13.19
C ASN A 91 18.04 2.57 -14.22
N ILE A 92 16.91 3.23 -13.92
CA ILE A 92 15.84 3.50 -14.89
C ILE A 92 15.41 4.97 -14.85
N GLN A 93 14.64 5.40 -15.85
CA GLN A 93 13.88 6.64 -15.80
C GLN A 93 12.41 6.34 -16.05
N CYS A 94 11.54 6.83 -15.17
CA CYS A 94 10.09 6.78 -15.34
C CYS A 94 9.59 8.17 -15.79
N ASN A 95 8.54 8.22 -16.61
CA ASN A 95 7.94 9.49 -17.05
C ASN A 95 7.21 10.25 -15.92
N TYR A 96 6.86 9.56 -14.82
CA TYR A 96 6.28 10.16 -13.61
C TYR A 96 7.33 10.46 -12.51
N CYS A 97 8.63 10.42 -12.85
CA CYS A 97 9.72 10.65 -11.90
C CYS A 97 10.60 11.84 -12.31
N ASN A 98 11.05 12.61 -11.33
CA ASN A 98 12.04 13.67 -11.49
C ASN A 98 13.21 13.43 -10.52
N ARG A 99 14.41 13.21 -11.07
CA ARG A 99 15.63 12.82 -10.33
C ARG A 99 16.14 13.86 -9.33
N LYS A 100 15.58 15.07 -9.32
CA LYS A 100 15.83 16.07 -8.28
C LYS A 100 15.23 15.67 -6.93
N TYR A 101 14.22 14.80 -6.96
CA TYR A 101 13.44 14.35 -5.82
C TYR A 101 13.67 12.86 -5.55
N ASP A 102 13.18 12.40 -4.40
CA ASP A 102 13.10 11.01 -4.02
C ASP A 102 12.25 10.21 -5.01
N CYS A 103 12.49 8.90 -5.06
CA CYS A 103 11.86 8.00 -6.02
C CYS A 103 10.33 8.01 -5.89
N SER A 104 9.64 8.42 -6.96
CA SER A 104 8.17 8.45 -7.03
C SER A 104 7.48 7.09 -6.86
N ASN A 105 8.24 5.98 -6.90
CA ASN A 105 7.71 4.62 -6.72
C ASN A 105 7.36 4.30 -5.26
N GLU A 106 7.98 4.99 -4.30
CA GLU A 106 7.74 4.77 -2.87
C GLU A 106 7.43 6.06 -2.12
N SER A 107 7.99 7.18 -2.58
CA SER A 107 7.75 8.51 -2.05
C SER A 107 6.82 9.29 -2.94
N ARG A 108 6.06 10.21 -2.33
CA ARG A 108 5.40 11.29 -3.07
C ARG A 108 6.46 12.09 -3.88
N PRO A 109 6.15 12.52 -5.11
CA PRO A 109 6.99 13.43 -5.89
C PRO A 109 7.26 14.75 -5.16
N GLY A 110 8.38 15.39 -5.49
CA GLY A 110 8.73 16.70 -4.91
C GLY A 110 9.46 16.66 -3.57
N VAL A 111 9.65 15.47 -2.98
CA VAL A 111 10.38 15.30 -1.70
C VAL A 111 11.87 15.19 -1.95
N VAL A 112 12.69 15.84 -1.12
CA VAL A 112 14.14 15.67 -1.15
C VAL A 112 14.59 15.16 0.22
N SER A 113 15.14 13.96 0.26
CA SER A 113 15.77 13.43 1.48
C SER A 113 17.24 13.81 1.58
N GLN A 114 17.72 14.05 2.81
CA GLN A 114 19.15 14.18 3.08
C GLN A 114 19.84 12.82 2.85
N LYS A 115 20.80 12.78 1.92
CA LYS A 115 21.56 11.56 1.60
C LYS A 115 22.45 11.16 2.78
N LEU A 116 22.39 9.89 3.16
CA LEU A 116 23.14 9.34 4.28
C LEU A 116 24.24 8.37 3.79
N THR A 117 25.36 8.30 4.53
CA THR A 117 26.24 7.14 4.43
C THR A 117 25.64 5.95 5.20
N PRO A 118 26.07 4.71 4.92
CA PRO A 118 25.64 3.54 5.69
C PRO A 118 25.81 3.70 7.20
N GLU A 119 26.93 4.26 7.66
CA GLU A 119 27.23 4.47 9.09
C GLU A 119 26.30 5.52 9.71
N GLN A 120 26.03 6.62 8.99
CA GLN A 120 25.10 7.65 9.43
C GLN A 120 23.67 7.10 9.51
N ALA A 121 23.26 6.28 8.54
CA ALA A 121 21.95 5.65 8.52
C ALA A 121 21.78 4.73 9.73
N VAL A 122 22.77 3.87 10.03
CA VAL A 122 22.74 2.99 11.20
C VAL A 122 22.63 3.80 12.49
N LYS A 123 23.47 4.82 12.67
CA LYS A 123 23.42 5.71 13.85
C LYS A 123 22.03 6.34 14.02
N LYS A 124 21.46 6.84 12.93
CA LYS A 124 20.10 7.42 12.93
C LYS A 124 19.05 6.39 13.33
N VAL A 125 19.12 5.18 12.79
CA VAL A 125 18.16 4.12 13.12
C VAL A 125 18.20 3.76 14.60
N VAL A 126 19.38 3.57 15.18
CA VAL A 126 19.50 3.21 16.60
C VAL A 126 18.98 4.33 17.50
N ALA A 127 19.26 5.60 17.17
CA ALA A 127 18.72 6.75 17.90
C ALA A 127 17.18 6.81 17.83
N VAL A 128 16.61 6.67 16.63
CA VAL A 128 15.14 6.66 16.45
C VAL A 128 14.51 5.48 17.18
N ALA A 129 15.09 4.29 17.08
CA ALA A 129 14.57 3.08 17.72
C ALA A 129 14.51 3.19 19.25
N SER A 130 15.42 3.98 19.83
CA SER A 130 15.50 4.24 21.28
C SER A 130 14.40 5.20 21.76
N GLU A 131 14.06 6.20 20.94
CA GLU A 131 13.01 7.19 21.25
C GLU A 131 11.60 6.78 20.84
N ILE A 132 11.48 5.94 19.81
CA ILE A 132 10.21 5.48 19.23
C ILE A 132 10.06 3.97 19.45
N PRO A 133 9.49 3.54 20.59
CA PRO A 133 9.25 2.13 20.88
C PRO A 133 8.33 1.44 19.87
N GLN A 134 7.52 2.23 19.14
CA GLN A 134 6.60 1.75 18.11
C GLN A 134 7.32 1.24 16.85
N MET A 135 8.58 1.61 16.63
CA MET A 135 9.26 1.38 15.36
C MET A 135 9.63 -0.10 15.20
N THR A 136 8.95 -0.81 14.30
CA THR A 136 9.17 -2.25 14.06
C THR A 136 9.83 -2.55 12.72
N VAL A 137 9.75 -1.62 11.76
CA VAL A 137 10.20 -1.83 10.38
C VAL A 137 11.15 -0.73 9.96
N LEU A 138 12.24 -1.12 9.32
CA LEU A 138 13.15 -0.24 8.61
C LEU A 138 13.21 -0.60 7.13
N GLY A 139 13.02 0.41 6.28
CA GLY A 139 13.11 0.28 4.83
C GLY A 139 14.23 1.08 4.18
N ILE A 140 14.78 0.56 3.09
CA ILE A 140 15.56 1.36 2.13
C ILE A 140 14.70 1.54 0.87
N ALA A 141 14.35 2.80 0.58
CA ALA A 141 13.36 3.15 -0.45
C ALA A 141 13.80 4.28 -1.39
N GLY A 142 15.04 4.78 -1.29
CA GLY A 142 15.52 5.84 -2.16
C GLY A 142 16.76 6.58 -1.64
N PRO A 143 17.08 7.76 -2.19
CA PRO A 143 16.28 8.56 -3.15
C PRO A 143 16.12 8.01 -4.58
N GLY A 144 16.95 7.05 -4.99
CA GLY A 144 16.93 6.37 -6.28
C GLY A 144 16.38 4.95 -6.18
N ASP A 145 17.11 3.97 -6.69
CA ASP A 145 16.79 2.54 -6.55
C ASP A 145 17.78 1.84 -5.63
N SER A 146 17.27 1.09 -4.64
CA SER A 146 18.10 0.42 -3.63
C SER A 146 19.11 -0.55 -4.24
N LEU A 147 18.70 -1.28 -5.29
CA LEU A 147 19.53 -2.30 -5.95
C LEU A 147 20.43 -1.72 -7.04
N ALA A 148 20.21 -0.47 -7.47
CA ALA A 148 21.18 0.32 -8.22
C ALA A 148 22.34 0.83 -7.33
N ASN A 149 22.25 0.69 -6.01
CA ASN A 149 23.27 1.09 -5.04
C ASN A 149 23.65 -0.09 -4.12
N PRO A 150 23.95 -1.29 -4.64
CA PRO A 150 23.96 -2.54 -3.87
C PRO A 150 24.91 -2.46 -2.67
N LYS A 151 26.14 -1.96 -2.88
CA LYS A 151 27.12 -1.81 -1.81
C LYS A 151 26.58 -1.01 -0.61
N LYS A 152 26.03 0.20 -0.84
CA LYS A 152 25.54 1.05 0.25
C LYS A 152 24.33 0.43 0.94
N THR A 153 23.43 -0.16 0.17
CA THR A 153 22.21 -0.81 0.66
C THR A 153 22.55 -1.98 1.58
N PHE A 154 23.41 -2.90 1.12
CA PHE A 154 23.76 -4.10 1.87
C PHE A 154 24.73 -3.83 3.02
N ASP A 155 25.68 -2.89 2.87
CA ASP A 155 26.52 -2.44 4.00
C ASP A 155 25.66 -1.90 5.15
N THR A 156 24.59 -1.16 4.83
CA THR A 156 23.64 -0.63 5.82
C THR A 156 22.90 -1.79 6.51
N PHE A 157 22.33 -2.73 5.76
CA PHE A 157 21.61 -3.87 6.33
C PHE A 157 22.49 -4.77 7.19
N ARG A 158 23.72 -5.07 6.76
CA ARG A 158 24.68 -5.84 7.53
C ARG A 158 24.91 -5.24 8.92
N MET A 159 25.19 -3.94 8.98
CA MET A 159 25.44 -3.24 10.26
C MET A 159 24.19 -3.18 11.16
N LEU A 160 23.00 -3.13 10.57
CA LEU A 160 21.74 -3.12 11.32
C LEU A 160 21.39 -4.47 11.91
N GLN A 161 21.68 -5.58 11.22
CA GLN A 161 21.52 -6.91 11.82
C GLN A 161 22.38 -7.08 13.07
N GLU A 162 23.58 -6.50 13.07
CA GLU A 162 24.51 -6.56 14.21
C GLU A 162 24.03 -5.69 15.39
N GLN A 163 23.44 -4.51 15.12
CA GLN A 163 23.14 -3.51 16.15
C GLN A 163 21.67 -3.45 16.59
N ALA A 164 20.73 -3.87 15.74
CA ALA A 164 19.29 -3.80 15.99
C ALA A 164 18.54 -5.01 15.39
N PRO A 165 18.82 -6.24 15.85
CA PRO A 165 18.28 -7.47 15.26
C PRO A 165 16.77 -7.66 15.43
N ASP A 166 16.10 -6.93 16.33
CA ASP A 166 14.64 -6.97 16.51
C ASP A 166 13.87 -6.17 15.45
N ILE A 167 14.55 -5.36 14.64
CA ILE A 167 13.94 -4.55 13.59
C ILE A 167 13.80 -5.36 12.30
N LYS A 168 12.58 -5.45 11.78
CA LYS A 168 12.32 -6.08 10.48
C LYS A 168 12.85 -5.20 9.36
N LEU A 169 13.66 -5.78 8.47
CA LEU A 169 14.25 -5.08 7.34
C LEU A 169 13.37 -5.25 6.09
N CYS A 170 13.19 -4.16 5.34
CA CYS A 170 12.52 -4.18 4.05
C CYS A 170 13.27 -3.34 3.01
N LEU A 171 13.01 -3.63 1.74
CA LEU A 171 13.68 -2.98 0.62
C LEU A 171 12.65 -2.67 -0.47
N SER A 172 12.79 -1.53 -1.14
CA SER A 172 12.06 -1.27 -2.39
C SER A 172 12.98 -1.17 -3.59
N THR A 173 12.53 -1.72 -4.71
CA THR A 173 13.25 -1.67 -5.98
C THR A 173 12.31 -1.57 -7.18
N ASN A 174 12.82 -1.04 -8.29
CA ASN A 174 12.22 -1.16 -9.61
C ASN A 174 12.38 -2.55 -10.24
N GLY A 175 13.21 -3.43 -9.67
CA GLY A 175 13.35 -4.83 -10.09
C GLY A 175 14.37 -5.09 -11.21
N LEU A 176 14.97 -4.08 -11.84
CA LEU A 176 15.91 -4.30 -12.95
C LEU A 176 17.15 -5.09 -12.52
N ALA A 177 17.72 -4.76 -11.36
CA ALA A 177 18.91 -5.42 -10.80
C ALA A 177 18.56 -6.60 -9.87
N LEU A 178 17.26 -6.87 -9.66
CA LEU A 178 16.79 -7.78 -8.63
C LEU A 178 17.30 -9.23 -8.80
N PRO A 179 17.19 -9.87 -9.98
CA PRO A 179 17.63 -11.26 -10.12
C PRO A 179 19.08 -11.52 -9.73
N ASP A 180 19.97 -10.52 -9.87
CA ASP A 180 21.40 -10.69 -9.58
C ASP A 180 21.72 -10.58 -8.07
N LEU A 181 20.78 -10.08 -7.28
CA LEU A 181 20.99 -9.70 -5.88
C LEU A 181 20.05 -10.43 -4.90
N VAL A 182 19.21 -11.35 -5.39
CA VAL A 182 18.27 -12.11 -4.54
C VAL A 182 18.99 -12.88 -3.43
N ASP A 183 20.14 -13.49 -3.73
CA ASP A 183 20.88 -14.28 -2.74
C ASP A 183 21.44 -13.38 -1.62
N GLU A 184 21.90 -12.17 -1.96
CA GLU A 184 22.38 -11.18 -1.00
C GLU A 184 21.22 -10.63 -0.15
N ILE A 185 20.03 -10.45 -0.73
CA ILE A 185 18.81 -10.08 0.02
C ILE A 185 18.50 -11.13 1.10
N CYS A 186 18.58 -12.42 0.74
CA CYS A 186 18.28 -13.51 1.66
C CYS A 186 19.33 -13.67 2.76
N GLN A 187 20.59 -13.32 2.48
CA GLN A 187 21.67 -13.33 3.47
C GLN A 187 21.37 -12.42 4.67
N TYR A 188 20.74 -11.28 4.44
CA TYR A 188 20.43 -10.29 5.48
C TYR A 188 19.01 -10.40 6.04
N ASN A 189 18.37 -11.58 5.93
CA ASN A 189 17.04 -11.87 6.49
C ASN A 189 16.01 -10.77 6.17
N ILE A 190 16.04 -10.26 4.95
CA ILE A 190 15.09 -9.26 4.47
C ILE A 190 13.80 -10.01 4.11
N ASP A 191 12.83 -9.94 5.01
CA ASP A 191 11.56 -10.68 4.87
C ASP A 191 10.60 -10.06 3.84
N HIS A 192 10.75 -8.76 3.56
CA HIS A 192 9.78 -8.00 2.76
C HIS A 192 10.48 -7.20 1.66
N VAL A 193 10.12 -7.47 0.41
CA VAL A 193 10.62 -6.73 -0.76
C VAL A 193 9.47 -6.11 -1.53
N THR A 194 9.54 -4.81 -1.78
CA THR A 194 8.60 -4.11 -2.64
C THR A 194 9.19 -3.97 -4.04
N ILE A 195 8.47 -4.42 -5.06
CA ILE A 195 8.86 -4.31 -6.46
C ILE A 195 7.86 -3.40 -7.17
N THR A 196 8.32 -2.39 -7.90
CA THR A 196 7.42 -1.58 -8.73
C THR A 196 7.27 -2.17 -10.12
N ILE A 197 6.08 -2.63 -10.49
CA ILE A 197 5.78 -3.31 -11.76
C ILE A 197 4.55 -2.66 -12.39
N ASN A 198 4.74 -1.71 -13.31
CA ASN A 198 3.61 -1.01 -13.94
C ASN A 198 3.05 -1.70 -15.18
N MET A 199 3.68 -2.77 -15.65
CA MET A 199 3.34 -3.43 -16.92
C MET A 199 3.86 -4.86 -17.01
N VAL A 200 3.14 -5.69 -17.78
CA VAL A 200 3.61 -6.99 -18.28
C VAL A 200 3.65 -7.09 -19.81
N ASP A 201 3.23 -6.02 -20.50
CA ASP A 201 3.33 -5.88 -21.95
C ASP A 201 4.34 -4.76 -22.23
N PRO A 202 5.47 -5.07 -22.89
CA PRO A 202 6.48 -4.07 -23.19
C PRO A 202 5.98 -2.88 -24.04
N ALA A 203 4.90 -3.04 -24.82
CA ALA A 203 4.30 -1.95 -25.58
C ALA A 203 3.66 -0.88 -24.66
N VAL A 204 3.13 -1.30 -23.51
CA VAL A 204 2.68 -0.39 -22.44
C VAL A 204 3.91 0.22 -21.74
N GLY A 205 4.91 -0.59 -21.44
CA GLY A 205 6.14 -0.14 -20.78
C GLY A 205 6.92 0.93 -21.53
N GLU A 206 6.97 0.88 -22.87
CA GLU A 206 7.63 1.90 -23.70
C GLU A 206 7.05 3.31 -23.49
N LYS A 207 5.75 3.42 -23.17
CA LYS A 207 5.08 4.70 -22.87
C LYS A 207 5.41 5.22 -21.47
N ILE A 208 5.86 4.36 -20.56
CA ILE A 208 6.11 4.65 -19.15
C ILE A 208 7.59 4.94 -18.90
N TYR A 209 8.49 4.18 -19.54
CA TYR A 209 9.93 4.19 -19.29
C TYR A 209 10.70 4.66 -20.52
N PRO A 210 11.17 5.93 -20.55
CA PRO A 210 11.96 6.43 -21.68
C PRO A 210 13.29 5.68 -21.87
N TRP A 211 13.91 5.20 -20.78
CA TRP A 211 15.14 4.44 -20.86
C TRP A 211 15.43 3.60 -19.59
N ILE A 212 16.22 2.55 -19.78
CA ILE A 212 16.90 1.80 -18.71
C ILE A 212 18.42 1.84 -18.93
N PHE A 213 19.20 1.72 -17.85
CA PHE A 213 20.64 1.53 -17.89
C PHE A 213 20.95 0.07 -17.58
N TRP A 214 21.25 -0.69 -18.63
CA TRP A 214 21.43 -2.14 -18.57
C TRP A 214 22.66 -2.53 -19.38
N ASP A 215 23.47 -3.46 -18.85
CA ASP A 215 24.69 -3.95 -19.49
C ASP A 215 25.63 -2.79 -19.94
N HIS A 216 25.90 -1.88 -19.01
CA HIS A 216 26.73 -0.69 -19.20
C HIS A 216 26.30 0.27 -20.33
N ARG A 217 25.07 0.17 -20.82
CA ARG A 217 24.52 1.06 -21.86
C ARG A 217 23.11 1.52 -21.55
N ARG A 218 22.69 2.62 -22.19
CA ARG A 218 21.28 3.04 -22.17
C ARG A 218 20.52 2.29 -23.25
N VAL A 219 19.43 1.65 -22.86
CA VAL A 219 18.48 1.00 -23.77
C VAL A 219 17.18 1.80 -23.72
N THR A 220 16.53 1.97 -24.87
CA THR A 220 15.30 2.78 -25.03
C THR A 220 14.21 2.00 -25.78
N GLY A 221 12.99 2.52 -25.74
CA GLY A 221 11.86 1.98 -26.50
C GLY A 221 11.36 0.63 -26.00
N TYR A 222 10.66 -0.10 -26.87
CA TYR A 222 10.13 -1.44 -26.58
C TYR A 222 11.16 -2.40 -25.98
N GLU A 223 12.40 -2.38 -26.46
CA GLU A 223 13.48 -3.25 -25.98
C GLU A 223 13.85 -2.96 -24.51
N ALA A 224 13.83 -1.70 -24.11
CA ALA A 224 14.06 -1.32 -22.71
C ALA A 224 12.96 -1.87 -21.80
N ALA A 225 11.71 -1.72 -22.23
CA ALA A 225 10.56 -2.25 -21.50
C ALA A 225 10.64 -3.78 -21.41
N ARG A 226 10.95 -4.47 -22.51
CA ARG A 226 11.06 -5.94 -22.55
C ARG A 226 12.08 -6.46 -21.53
N ILE A 227 13.29 -5.89 -21.53
CA ILE A 227 14.34 -6.25 -20.57
C ILE A 227 13.88 -6.00 -19.14
N LEU A 228 13.28 -4.83 -18.85
CA LEU A 228 12.80 -4.51 -17.52
C LEU A 228 11.74 -5.51 -17.04
N HIS A 229 10.77 -5.84 -17.89
CA HIS A 229 9.72 -6.81 -17.59
C HIS A 229 10.31 -8.19 -17.25
N GLU A 230 11.17 -8.73 -18.12
CA GLU A 230 11.77 -10.05 -17.93
C GLU A 230 12.55 -10.13 -16.61
N ARG A 231 13.32 -9.08 -16.31
CA ARG A 231 14.10 -8.98 -15.06
C ARG A 231 13.22 -8.87 -13.83
N GLN A 232 12.14 -8.09 -13.88
CA GLN A 232 11.17 -7.97 -12.79
C GLN A 232 10.47 -9.30 -12.51
N MET A 233 9.99 -10.00 -13.56
CA MET A 233 9.30 -11.29 -13.41
C MET A 233 10.23 -12.36 -12.85
N GLN A 234 11.45 -12.45 -13.39
CA GLN A 234 12.46 -13.37 -12.89
C GLN A 234 12.79 -13.11 -11.42
N GLY A 235 12.97 -11.84 -11.04
CA GLY A 235 13.29 -11.45 -9.67
C GLY A 235 12.15 -11.79 -8.70
N LEU A 236 10.90 -11.56 -9.10
CA LEU A 236 9.72 -11.93 -8.33
C LEU A 236 9.65 -13.44 -8.10
N GLU A 237 9.79 -14.26 -9.14
CA GLU A 237 9.78 -15.72 -9.04
C GLU A 237 10.92 -16.23 -8.13
N MET A 238 12.11 -15.63 -8.22
CA MET A 238 13.25 -15.96 -7.39
C MET A 238 13.06 -15.62 -5.90
N LEU A 239 12.41 -14.51 -5.58
CA LEU A 239 12.07 -14.12 -4.20
C LEU A 239 11.00 -15.05 -3.62
N THR A 240 9.94 -15.33 -4.40
CA THR A 240 8.89 -16.29 -4.02
C THR A 240 9.48 -17.66 -3.71
N ALA A 241 10.36 -18.17 -4.57
CA ALA A 241 11.01 -19.47 -4.38
C ALA A 241 11.86 -19.54 -3.10
N ARG A 242 12.29 -18.40 -2.54
CA ARG A 242 13.06 -18.30 -1.29
C ARG A 242 12.21 -17.91 -0.09
N GLY A 243 10.88 -17.82 -0.23
CA GLY A 243 9.96 -17.49 0.86
C GLY A 243 10.03 -16.03 1.33
N VAL A 244 10.54 -15.12 0.49
CA VAL A 244 10.52 -13.68 0.75
C VAL A 244 9.17 -13.12 0.34
N LEU A 245 8.51 -12.38 1.24
CA LEU A 245 7.21 -11.79 0.96
C LEU A 245 7.38 -10.59 0.04
N THR A 246 6.63 -10.59 -1.06
CA THR A 246 6.72 -9.53 -2.07
C THR A 246 5.46 -8.68 -2.12
N LYS A 247 5.66 -7.36 -2.09
CA LYS A 247 4.62 -6.36 -2.34
C LYS A 247 4.88 -5.76 -3.71
N ILE A 248 3.85 -5.71 -4.55
CA ILE A 248 3.95 -5.06 -5.86
C ILE A 248 3.37 -3.66 -5.76
N ASN A 249 4.12 -2.65 -6.16
CA ASN A 249 3.60 -1.30 -6.38
C ASN A 249 3.31 -1.12 -7.87
N SER A 250 2.14 -0.58 -8.18
CA SER A 250 1.76 -0.22 -9.54
C SER A 250 1.17 1.19 -9.55
N VAL A 251 1.66 2.04 -10.43
CA VAL A 251 1.10 3.38 -10.66
C VAL A 251 0.02 3.29 -11.74
N LEU A 252 -1.22 3.64 -11.39
CA LEU A 252 -2.36 3.74 -12.28
C LEU A 252 -2.26 5.03 -13.11
N ILE A 253 -2.08 4.87 -14.41
CA ILE A 253 -1.91 5.95 -15.38
C ILE A 253 -3.05 5.86 -16.41
N PRO A 254 -4.07 6.74 -16.30
CA PRO A 254 -5.22 6.73 -17.20
C PRO A 254 -4.83 6.81 -18.68
N GLY A 255 -5.44 5.95 -19.50
CA GLY A 255 -5.19 5.82 -20.93
C GLY A 255 -3.86 5.14 -21.31
N ILE A 256 -3.04 4.72 -20.34
CA ILE A 256 -1.77 4.02 -20.59
C ILE A 256 -1.82 2.59 -20.06
N ASN A 257 -2.13 2.38 -18.78
CA ASN A 257 -2.11 1.06 -18.15
C ASN A 257 -3.34 0.76 -17.28
N ASP A 258 -4.34 1.62 -17.27
CA ASP A 258 -5.59 1.48 -16.50
C ASP A 258 -6.28 0.14 -16.71
N GLU A 259 -6.55 -0.24 -17.96
CA GLU A 259 -7.11 -1.57 -18.27
C GLU A 259 -6.08 -2.69 -18.08
N HIS A 260 -4.80 -2.37 -18.31
CA HIS A 260 -3.69 -3.32 -18.25
C HIS A 260 -3.35 -3.77 -16.82
N LEU A 261 -3.67 -2.99 -15.79
CA LEU A 261 -3.34 -3.33 -14.42
C LEU A 261 -4.07 -4.59 -13.91
N ILE A 262 -5.21 -4.95 -14.51
CA ILE A 262 -5.90 -6.22 -14.24
C ILE A 262 -5.01 -7.41 -14.65
N GLU A 263 -4.39 -7.29 -15.82
CA GLU A 263 -3.46 -8.30 -16.35
C GLU A 263 -2.15 -8.33 -15.57
N VAL A 264 -1.62 -7.16 -15.19
CA VAL A 264 -0.46 -7.07 -14.28
C VAL A 264 -0.77 -7.80 -12.97
N ASN A 265 -1.92 -7.53 -12.35
CA ASN A 265 -2.35 -8.17 -11.10
C ASN A 265 -2.42 -9.71 -11.24
N ARG A 266 -2.98 -10.20 -12.35
CA ARG A 266 -3.06 -11.63 -12.65
C ARG A 266 -1.68 -12.28 -12.75
N GLU A 267 -0.76 -11.65 -13.48
CA GLU A 267 0.57 -12.20 -13.74
C GLU A 267 1.51 -12.11 -12.52
N VAL A 268 1.45 -11.05 -11.71
CA VAL A 268 2.25 -10.97 -10.48
C VAL A 268 1.73 -11.93 -9.41
N LYS A 269 0.42 -12.11 -9.28
CA LYS A 269 -0.19 -13.12 -8.39
C LYS A 269 0.27 -14.52 -8.77
N LYS A 270 0.19 -14.86 -10.05
CA LYS A 270 0.63 -16.16 -10.58
C LYS A 270 2.07 -16.51 -10.18
N ARG A 271 2.92 -15.49 -9.96
CA ARG A 271 4.33 -15.61 -9.58
C ARG A 271 4.60 -15.48 -8.08
N GLY A 272 3.56 -15.42 -7.26
CA GLY A 272 3.65 -15.43 -5.81
C GLY A 272 3.76 -14.06 -5.15
N ALA A 273 3.33 -12.99 -5.82
CA ALA A 273 3.13 -11.71 -5.16
C ALA A 273 2.16 -11.85 -3.98
N PHE A 274 2.58 -11.39 -2.80
CA PHE A 274 1.77 -11.46 -1.58
C PHE A 274 0.74 -10.32 -1.51
N LEU A 275 1.19 -9.10 -1.79
CA LEU A 275 0.35 -7.90 -1.84
C LEU A 275 0.50 -7.18 -3.18
N HIS A 276 -0.57 -6.53 -3.61
CA HIS A 276 -0.54 -5.58 -4.71
C HIS A 276 -1.09 -4.24 -4.23
N ASN A 277 -0.33 -3.17 -4.46
CA ASN A 277 -0.64 -1.81 -4.07
C ASN A 277 -0.75 -0.95 -5.33
N ILE A 278 -1.98 -0.70 -5.76
CA ILE A 278 -2.27 0.16 -6.91
C ILE A 278 -2.43 1.59 -6.41
N MET A 279 -1.50 2.44 -6.82
CA MET A 279 -1.40 3.84 -6.42
C MET A 279 -1.78 4.74 -7.61
N PRO A 280 -2.45 5.87 -7.39
CA PRO A 280 -2.76 6.78 -8.48
C PRO A 280 -1.50 7.52 -8.97
N LEU A 281 -1.50 7.89 -10.25
CA LEU A 281 -0.51 8.82 -10.79
C LEU A 281 -0.68 10.21 -10.16
N ILE A 282 0.44 10.77 -9.70
CA ILE A 282 0.59 12.17 -9.29
C ILE A 282 1.12 12.96 -10.49
N SER A 283 0.32 13.90 -10.99
CA SER A 283 0.54 14.54 -12.29
C SER A 283 0.55 16.07 -12.25
N GLU A 284 0.64 16.66 -11.07
CA GLU A 284 0.75 18.11 -10.90
C GLU A 284 2.06 18.62 -11.52
N ALA A 285 1.96 19.65 -12.37
CA ALA A 285 3.08 20.18 -13.14
C ALA A 285 4.22 20.71 -12.26
N GLU A 286 3.90 21.15 -11.04
CA GLU A 286 4.83 21.64 -10.02
C GLU A 286 5.92 20.62 -9.65
N HIS A 287 5.65 19.32 -9.82
CA HIS A 287 6.62 18.26 -9.57
C HIS A 287 7.66 18.12 -10.70
N GLY A 288 7.45 18.78 -11.85
CA GLY A 288 8.38 18.79 -12.97
C GLY A 288 8.66 17.41 -13.58
N THR A 289 7.72 16.47 -13.45
CA THR A 289 7.79 15.15 -14.10
C THR A 289 7.43 15.29 -15.58
N HIS A 290 7.84 14.35 -16.43
CA HIS A 290 7.47 14.40 -17.85
C HIS A 290 5.94 14.40 -18.01
N PHE A 291 5.24 13.49 -17.33
CA PHE A 291 3.78 13.43 -17.35
C PHE A 291 3.10 14.69 -16.82
N GLY A 292 3.61 15.29 -15.74
CA GLY A 292 3.05 16.55 -15.23
C GLY A 292 3.25 17.72 -16.19
N LEU A 293 4.40 17.77 -16.88
CA LEU A 293 4.70 18.82 -17.85
C LEU A 293 3.98 18.64 -19.20
N THR A 294 3.59 17.41 -19.56
CA THR A 294 2.86 17.11 -20.80
C THR A 294 1.35 17.03 -20.63
N GLY A 295 0.83 17.25 -19.41
CA GLY A 295 -0.59 17.31 -19.13
C GLY A 295 -1.29 15.93 -19.04
N GLN A 296 -0.53 14.85 -18.83
CA GLN A 296 -1.13 13.55 -18.50
C GLN A 296 -1.88 13.68 -17.17
N ARG A 297 -3.17 13.34 -17.13
CA ARG A 297 -3.95 13.41 -15.88
C ARG A 297 -3.70 12.21 -14.97
N GLY A 298 -3.90 12.39 -13.67
CA GLY A 298 -4.11 11.31 -12.69
C GLY A 298 -5.53 10.71 -12.75
N PRO A 299 -5.74 9.53 -12.15
CA PRO A 299 -7.05 8.88 -12.09
C PRO A 299 -7.99 9.57 -11.07
N THR A 300 -9.29 9.42 -11.25
CA THR A 300 -10.28 9.83 -10.24
C THR A 300 -10.40 8.79 -9.11
N ALA A 301 -11.15 9.12 -8.05
CA ALA A 301 -11.41 8.19 -6.95
C ALA A 301 -12.17 6.94 -7.43
N GLN A 302 -13.20 7.11 -8.24
CA GLN A 302 -13.95 6.00 -8.81
C GLN A 302 -13.11 5.15 -9.77
N GLU A 303 -12.28 5.76 -10.63
CA GLU A 303 -11.38 5.01 -11.53
C GLU A 303 -10.39 4.15 -10.76
N LEU A 304 -9.75 4.72 -9.73
CA LEU A 304 -8.84 3.98 -8.86
C LEU A 304 -9.56 2.83 -8.17
N LYS A 305 -10.72 3.09 -7.58
CA LYS A 305 -11.53 2.08 -6.89
C LYS A 305 -11.98 0.98 -7.85
N ALA A 306 -12.42 1.32 -9.06
CA ALA A 306 -12.86 0.35 -10.06
C ALA A 306 -11.74 -0.62 -10.46
N VAL A 307 -10.52 -0.10 -10.70
CA VAL A 307 -9.35 -0.94 -11.00
C VAL A 307 -8.96 -1.81 -9.79
N GLN A 308 -8.99 -1.22 -8.59
CA GLN A 308 -8.73 -1.93 -7.34
C GLN A 308 -9.73 -3.09 -7.12
N ASP A 309 -11.02 -2.83 -7.27
CA ASP A 309 -12.10 -3.82 -7.13
C ASP A 309 -12.03 -4.89 -8.23
N ALA A 310 -11.71 -4.53 -9.48
CA ALA A 310 -11.47 -5.50 -10.55
C ALA A 310 -10.27 -6.41 -10.27
N CYS A 311 -9.33 -5.96 -9.44
CA CYS A 311 -8.20 -6.76 -8.96
C CYS A 311 -8.52 -7.58 -7.70
N MET A 312 -9.66 -7.31 -7.01
CA MET A 312 -10.14 -8.04 -5.83
C MET A 312 -10.76 -9.39 -6.19
N GLY A 313 -9.88 -10.35 -6.47
CA GLY A 313 -10.15 -11.79 -6.57
C GLY A 313 -8.84 -12.57 -6.61
N GLY A 314 -7.77 -11.86 -6.23
CA GLY A 314 -6.44 -11.97 -6.79
C GLY A 314 -5.40 -12.04 -5.68
N ALA A 315 -4.55 -11.02 -5.64
CA ALA A 315 -3.66 -10.77 -4.51
C ALA A 315 -4.42 -10.00 -3.41
N ASN A 316 -3.91 -10.06 -2.17
CA ASN A 316 -4.35 -9.13 -1.14
C ASN A 316 -4.05 -7.70 -1.63
N LEU A 317 -5.06 -6.85 -1.70
CA LEU A 317 -4.89 -5.48 -2.20
C LEU A 317 -4.61 -4.54 -1.03
N MET A 318 -3.51 -3.79 -1.10
CA MET A 318 -3.18 -2.78 -0.10
C MET A 318 -3.93 -1.47 -0.38
N ARG A 319 -4.69 -0.98 0.60
CA ARG A 319 -5.47 0.26 0.49
C ARG A 319 -4.95 1.43 1.36
N HIS A 320 -4.08 1.14 2.34
CA HIS A 320 -3.53 2.10 3.31
C HIS A 320 -2.17 2.70 2.95
N CYS A 321 -1.75 2.61 1.67
CA CYS A 321 -0.50 3.22 1.25
C CYS A 321 -0.61 4.75 1.24
N ARG A 322 0.40 5.42 1.82
CA ARG A 322 0.51 6.90 1.82
C ARG A 322 1.67 7.44 0.97
N GLN A 323 2.35 6.59 0.19
CA GLN A 323 3.58 6.93 -0.57
C GLN A 323 4.60 7.68 0.30
N CYS A 324 5.15 6.96 1.27
CA CYS A 324 6.00 7.53 2.32
C CYS A 324 7.31 8.12 1.78
N ARG A 325 7.79 9.22 2.37
CA ARG A 325 9.11 9.78 2.06
C ARG A 325 10.24 8.75 2.22
N ALA A 326 11.34 8.93 1.50
CA ALA A 326 12.52 8.06 1.63
C ALA A 326 13.29 8.24 2.96
N ASP A 327 12.91 9.22 3.77
CA ASP A 327 13.44 9.52 5.10
C ASP A 327 12.35 9.58 6.19
N ALA A 328 11.15 9.07 5.91
CA ALA A 328 10.03 9.08 6.84
C ALA A 328 10.38 8.36 8.15
N VAL A 329 9.94 8.93 9.28
CA VAL A 329 10.10 8.33 10.62
C VAL A 329 8.78 8.42 11.36
N GLY A 330 8.25 7.30 11.85
CA GLY A 330 7.06 7.30 12.72
C GLY A 330 5.88 6.49 12.18
N LEU A 331 4.69 6.79 12.70
CA LEU A 331 3.45 6.12 12.29
C LEU A 331 3.01 6.60 10.91
N LEU A 332 2.16 5.80 10.26
CA LEU A 332 1.57 6.13 8.97
C LEU A 332 0.65 7.35 9.12
N GLY A 333 1.15 8.53 8.74
CA GLY A 333 0.44 9.81 8.88
C GLY A 333 1.04 10.78 9.89
N GLU A 334 1.97 10.31 10.73
CA GLU A 334 2.67 11.11 11.72
C GLU A 334 4.17 11.03 11.44
N ASP A 335 4.65 11.89 10.54
CA ASP A 335 6.08 11.97 10.20
C ASP A 335 6.82 12.82 11.25
N ARG A 336 7.71 12.17 11.98
CA ARG A 336 8.57 12.76 13.02
C ARG A 336 10.02 12.94 12.54
N SER A 337 10.27 12.88 11.24
CA SER A 337 11.64 12.95 10.65
C SER A 337 12.44 14.18 11.09
N GLU A 338 11.79 15.31 11.35
CA GLU A 338 12.43 16.57 11.80
C GLU A 338 12.99 16.52 13.23
N GLU A 339 12.47 15.61 14.07
CA GLU A 339 13.01 15.39 15.41
C GLU A 339 14.39 14.71 15.36
N PHE A 340 14.69 14.00 14.27
CA PHE A 340 15.86 13.14 14.11
C PHE A 340 16.77 13.58 12.96
N THR A 341 17.11 14.88 12.92
CA THR A 341 18.17 15.38 12.02
C THR A 341 19.54 14.94 12.52
N LEU A 342 20.54 14.85 11.62
CA LEU A 342 21.89 14.41 11.97
C LEU A 342 22.48 15.23 13.13
N ASP A 343 22.32 16.55 13.08
CA ASP A 343 22.84 17.46 14.10
C ASP A 343 22.25 17.18 15.49
N LYS A 344 20.96 16.82 15.57
CA LYS A 344 20.30 16.45 16.82
C LYS A 344 20.78 15.10 17.32
N ILE A 345 20.92 14.12 16.43
CA ILE A 345 21.37 12.76 16.76
C ILE A 345 22.80 12.73 17.29
N GLU A 346 23.67 13.62 16.80
CA GLU A 346 25.04 13.72 17.33
C GLU A 346 25.10 14.13 18.80
N GLN A 347 24.06 14.81 19.30
CA GLN A 347 23.96 15.29 20.67
C GLN A 347 23.18 14.33 21.58
N MET A 348 22.58 13.28 21.03
CA MET A 348 21.77 12.32 21.78
C MET A 348 22.62 11.21 22.37
N GLU A 349 22.40 10.92 23.65
CA GLU A 349 22.95 9.73 24.30
C GLU A 349 22.03 8.54 23.98
N VAL A 350 22.49 7.64 23.13
CA VAL A 350 21.66 6.55 22.60
C VAL A 350 21.71 5.35 23.54
N VAL A 351 20.61 5.09 24.24
CA VAL A 351 20.42 3.89 25.07
C VAL A 351 19.35 3.00 24.46
N TYR A 352 19.75 1.83 23.96
CA TYR A 352 18.84 0.87 23.34
C TYR A 352 18.10 0.06 24.41
N ASP A 353 16.88 0.48 24.75
CA ASP A 353 16.03 -0.19 25.76
C ASP A 353 15.02 -1.16 25.10
N LEU A 354 15.36 -2.44 25.13
CA LEU A 354 14.52 -3.52 24.61
C LEU A 354 13.27 -3.79 25.46
N ASP A 355 13.32 -3.53 26.77
CA ASP A 355 12.22 -3.88 27.68
C ASP A 355 11.06 -2.89 27.55
N ARG A 356 11.37 -1.60 27.41
CA ARG A 356 10.38 -0.56 27.09
C ARG A 356 9.62 -0.86 25.78
N ARG A 357 10.32 -1.38 24.77
CA ARG A 357 9.73 -1.80 23.48
C ARG A 357 8.78 -2.98 23.65
N ARG A 358 9.17 -4.00 24.41
CA ARG A 358 8.32 -5.18 24.71
C ARG A 358 7.07 -4.81 25.51
N GLU A 359 7.16 -3.86 26.44
CA GLU A 359 5.99 -3.38 27.18
C GLU A 359 5.01 -2.64 26.27
N TYR A 360 5.51 -1.78 25.38
CA TYR A 360 4.66 -1.12 24.38
C TYR A 360 3.91 -2.13 23.51
N GLN A 361 4.61 -3.14 22.98
CA GLN A 361 4.01 -4.18 22.14
C GLN A 361 2.88 -4.93 22.86
N ARG A 362 3.07 -5.29 24.13
CA ARG A 362 2.02 -5.93 24.94
C ARG A 362 0.77 -5.05 25.10
N ARG A 363 0.95 -3.74 25.29
CA ARG A 363 -0.19 -2.81 25.41
C ARG A 363 -0.97 -2.69 24.10
N VAL A 364 -0.28 -2.66 22.97
CA VAL A 364 -0.90 -2.64 21.64
C VAL A 364 -1.73 -3.89 21.38
N GLU A 365 -1.25 -5.06 21.78
CA GLU A 365 -1.98 -6.31 21.61
C GLU A 365 -3.32 -6.30 22.37
N VAL A 366 -3.32 -5.80 23.61
CA VAL A 366 -4.56 -5.62 24.40
C VAL A 366 -5.55 -4.67 23.72
N GLU A 367 -5.05 -3.58 23.12
CA GLU A 367 -5.92 -2.62 22.42
C GLU A 367 -6.51 -3.20 21.13
N ARG A 368 -5.72 -3.97 20.37
CA ARG A 368 -6.21 -4.68 19.15
C ARG A 368 -7.29 -5.69 19.48
N ASP A 369 -7.12 -6.47 20.54
CA ASP A 369 -8.13 -7.44 20.98
C ASP A 369 -9.46 -6.72 21.33
N ALA A 370 -9.38 -5.56 21.99
CA ALA A 370 -10.56 -4.76 22.31
C ALA A 370 -11.24 -4.17 21.06
N GLN A 371 -10.47 -3.69 20.09
CA GLN A 371 -11.00 -3.19 18.81
C GLN A 371 -11.70 -4.30 18.03
N HIS A 372 -11.08 -5.49 17.94
CA HIS A 372 -11.66 -6.64 17.26
C HIS A 372 -12.97 -7.08 17.93
N ALA A 373 -13.01 -7.16 19.27
CA ALA A 373 -14.23 -7.49 20.00
C ALA A 373 -15.36 -6.48 19.71
N ALA A 374 -15.06 -5.17 19.72
CA ALA A 374 -16.04 -4.13 19.42
C ALA A 374 -16.55 -4.19 17.97
N LYS A 375 -15.68 -4.54 17.01
CA LYS A 375 -16.07 -4.75 15.60
C LYS A 375 -17.02 -5.93 15.46
N GLN A 376 -16.75 -7.05 16.12
CA GLN A 376 -17.61 -8.24 16.07
C GLN A 376 -18.99 -7.98 16.67
N GLU A 377 -19.06 -7.24 17.78
CA GLU A 377 -20.33 -6.81 18.37
C GLU A 377 -21.15 -5.94 17.40
N ALA A 378 -20.50 -4.99 16.73
CA ALA A 378 -21.15 -4.12 15.75
C ALA A 378 -21.66 -4.88 14.51
N LEU A 379 -20.88 -5.85 14.02
CA LEU A 379 -21.27 -6.72 12.90
C LEU A 379 -22.46 -7.61 13.26
N ALA A 380 -22.46 -8.21 14.45
CA ALA A 380 -23.58 -9.00 14.93
C ALA A 380 -24.87 -8.18 15.02
N ALA A 381 -24.78 -6.92 15.45
CA ALA A 381 -25.91 -6.00 15.46
C ALA A 381 -26.39 -5.62 14.04
N ALA A 382 -25.48 -5.50 13.07
CA ALA A 382 -25.80 -5.18 11.68
C ALA A 382 -26.53 -6.31 10.94
N GLN A 383 -26.14 -7.56 11.21
CA GLN A 383 -26.77 -8.76 10.62
C GLN A 383 -28.18 -9.02 11.13
N ALA A 384 -28.57 -8.44 12.26
CA ALA A 384 -29.92 -8.59 12.82
C ALA A 384 -30.99 -7.72 12.12
N LEU A 385 -30.60 -6.85 11.17
CA LEU A 385 -31.49 -5.96 10.43
C LEU A 385 -31.87 -6.55 9.05
N ASP A 386 -33.16 -6.78 8.82
CA ASP A 386 -33.71 -7.31 7.56
C ASP A 386 -33.99 -6.18 6.54
N VAL A 387 -32.92 -5.62 5.95
CA VAL A 387 -32.98 -4.52 4.97
C VAL A 387 -31.95 -4.75 3.88
N ALA A 388 -32.29 -4.61 2.59
CA ALA A 388 -31.41 -4.70 1.40
C ALA A 388 -29.93 -5.08 1.69
N ASP A 389 -29.61 -6.37 1.55
CA ASP A 389 -28.30 -6.97 1.88
C ASP A 389 -27.16 -6.55 0.94
N ASP A 390 -27.47 -5.91 -0.19
CA ASP A 390 -26.54 -5.55 -1.25
C ASP A 390 -26.10 -4.08 -1.25
N LEU A 391 -26.67 -3.25 -0.36
CA LEU A 391 -26.33 -1.83 -0.29
C LEU A 391 -24.90 -1.62 0.22
N LYS A 392 -24.14 -0.79 -0.51
CA LYS A 392 -22.79 -0.35 -0.16
C LYS A 392 -22.69 1.16 -0.24
N VAL A 393 -22.07 1.77 0.76
CA VAL A 393 -21.89 3.23 0.84
C VAL A 393 -20.49 3.59 1.29
N LEU A 394 -20.04 4.80 0.95
CA LEU A 394 -18.77 5.33 1.43
C LEU A 394 -18.98 6.29 2.60
N VAL A 395 -18.14 6.15 3.62
CA VAL A 395 -18.14 7.00 4.81
C VAL A 395 -16.76 7.58 5.01
N ALA A 396 -16.67 8.91 5.06
CA ALA A 396 -15.47 9.64 5.43
C ALA A 396 -15.33 9.72 6.94
N VAL A 397 -14.10 9.64 7.46
CA VAL A 397 -13.83 9.61 8.89
C VAL A 397 -12.68 10.54 9.24
N ALA A 398 -12.93 11.46 10.17
CA ALA A 398 -11.95 12.36 10.74
C ALA A 398 -11.27 11.72 11.96
N THR A 399 -9.96 11.46 11.83
CA THR A 399 -9.18 10.81 12.88
C THR A 399 -7.75 11.32 12.92
N LYS A 400 -7.19 11.39 14.13
CA LYS A 400 -5.77 11.58 14.43
C LYS A 400 -5.09 10.27 14.86
N GLY A 401 -5.67 9.12 14.52
CA GLY A 401 -5.12 7.80 14.83
C GLY A 401 -5.82 7.07 15.98
N GLY A 402 -5.26 5.90 16.31
CA GLY A 402 -5.81 4.98 17.33
C GLY A 402 -7.10 4.27 16.93
N GLY A 403 -7.41 4.20 15.63
CA GLY A 403 -8.62 3.53 15.12
C GLY A 403 -9.93 4.16 15.61
N ARG A 404 -9.94 5.46 15.95
CA ARG A 404 -11.10 6.15 16.56
C ARG A 404 -11.53 7.40 15.81
N VAL A 405 -12.81 7.72 15.91
CA VAL A 405 -13.36 9.01 15.45
C VAL A 405 -13.04 10.09 16.49
N ASN A 406 -12.00 10.88 16.26
CA ASN A 406 -11.44 11.74 17.31
C ASN A 406 -10.85 13.08 16.81
N GLU A 407 -11.07 13.45 15.55
CA GLU A 407 -10.59 14.72 15.00
C GLU A 407 -11.74 15.66 14.62
N HIS A 408 -11.50 16.95 14.80
CA HIS A 408 -12.43 18.03 14.46
C HIS A 408 -12.36 18.34 12.97
N PHE A 409 -13.51 18.40 12.27
CA PHE A 409 -13.58 18.60 10.81
C PHE A 409 -12.62 19.66 10.26
N GLY A 410 -12.63 20.86 10.86
CA GLY A 410 -11.79 21.98 10.40
C GLY A 410 -10.27 21.82 10.57
N HIS A 411 -9.81 20.84 11.34
CA HIS A 411 -8.39 20.57 11.56
C HIS A 411 -7.93 19.28 10.88
N VAL A 412 -8.82 18.61 10.15
CA VAL A 412 -8.52 17.35 9.48
C VAL A 412 -7.67 17.64 8.25
N PRO A 413 -6.41 17.17 8.18
CA PRO A 413 -5.61 17.28 6.95
C PRO A 413 -6.01 16.19 5.92
N GLU A 414 -6.68 15.13 6.38
CA GLU A 414 -7.14 14.03 5.53
C GLU A 414 -8.25 13.20 6.18
N PHE A 415 -9.20 12.74 5.37
CA PHE A 415 -10.22 11.78 5.79
C PHE A 415 -9.80 10.35 5.47
N GLN A 416 -10.14 9.42 6.36
CA GLN A 416 -10.13 7.99 6.07
C GLN A 416 -11.47 7.59 5.46
N ILE A 417 -11.46 6.91 4.32
CA ILE A 417 -12.68 6.50 3.61
C ILE A 417 -12.91 5.02 3.84
N PHE A 418 -14.12 4.67 4.26
CA PHE A 418 -14.56 3.30 4.48
C PHE A 418 -15.73 2.97 3.55
N GLU A 419 -15.67 1.82 2.90
CA GLU A 419 -16.84 1.19 2.27
C GLU A 419 -17.55 0.36 3.33
N VAL A 420 -18.83 0.67 3.53
CA VAL A 420 -19.65 0.03 4.55
C VAL A 420 -20.80 -0.70 3.88
N SER A 421 -21.02 -1.93 4.32
CA SER A 421 -22.11 -2.82 3.91
C SER A 421 -22.71 -3.51 5.14
N ALA A 422 -23.72 -4.34 4.94
CA ALA A 422 -24.35 -5.06 6.04
C ALA A 422 -23.40 -6.08 6.71
N THR A 423 -22.34 -6.48 6.01
CA THR A 423 -21.43 -7.54 6.45
C THR A 423 -20.05 -7.05 6.85
N GLU A 424 -19.68 -5.82 6.50
CA GLU A 424 -18.31 -5.33 6.70
C GLU A 424 -18.20 -3.80 6.59
N ALA A 425 -17.20 -3.26 7.28
CA ALA A 425 -16.63 -1.94 7.02
C ALA A 425 -15.18 -2.15 6.59
N ILE A 426 -14.87 -1.82 5.34
CA ILE A 426 -13.54 -1.98 4.73
C ILE A 426 -12.94 -0.61 4.49
N PHE A 427 -11.70 -0.40 4.92
CA PHE A 427 -10.95 0.80 4.57
C PHE A 427 -10.64 0.84 3.06
N VAL A 428 -10.99 1.94 2.39
CA VAL A 428 -10.83 2.13 0.94
C VAL A 428 -9.61 2.99 0.61
N GLY A 429 -9.27 3.96 1.46
CA GLY A 429 -8.13 4.84 1.24
C GLY A 429 -8.26 6.17 1.97
N HIS A 430 -7.32 7.08 1.71
CA HIS A 430 -7.31 8.42 2.28
C HIS A 430 -7.80 9.47 1.26
N ARG A 431 -8.36 10.58 1.74
CA ARG A 431 -8.64 11.80 0.97
C ARG A 431 -7.98 12.98 1.65
N ARG A 432 -6.91 13.52 1.05
CA ARG A 432 -6.23 14.72 1.57
C ARG A 432 -7.01 15.97 1.23
N VAL A 433 -7.06 16.89 2.17
CA VAL A 433 -7.80 18.15 2.07
C VAL A 433 -6.98 19.29 2.64
N ASP A 434 -7.29 20.53 2.25
CA ASP A 434 -6.71 21.70 2.92
C ASP A 434 -7.41 21.93 4.27
N LEU A 435 -6.68 22.53 5.20
CA LEU A 435 -7.19 22.86 6.52
C LEU A 435 -8.15 24.05 6.43
N TYR A 436 -9.44 23.77 6.54
CA TYR A 436 -10.48 24.78 6.61
C TYR A 436 -10.27 25.79 7.75
N CYS A 437 -9.76 25.35 8.92
CA CYS A 437 -9.53 26.24 10.05
C CYS A 437 -8.03 26.51 10.23
N GLN A 438 -7.60 27.73 9.93
CA GLN A 438 -6.25 28.22 10.22
C GLN A 438 -6.36 29.38 11.22
N GLY A 439 -5.81 29.20 12.43
CA GLY A 439 -5.76 30.28 13.44
C GLY A 439 -7.11 30.64 14.07
N GLY A 440 -8.11 29.75 14.05
CA GLY A 440 -9.41 29.96 14.71
C GLY A 440 -10.47 30.67 13.87
N TYR A 441 -10.16 30.99 12.61
CA TYR A 441 -11.12 31.47 11.61
C TYR A 441 -11.26 30.39 10.52
N GLY A 442 -12.50 30.16 10.08
CA GLY A 442 -12.78 29.28 8.95
C GLY A 442 -12.50 30.00 7.63
N ASP A 443 -11.81 29.32 6.72
CA ASP A 443 -11.59 29.78 5.36
C ASP A 443 -12.64 29.15 4.43
N ASP A 444 -13.72 29.90 4.21
CA ASP A 444 -14.84 29.49 3.35
C ASP A 444 -14.38 29.20 1.90
N GLU A 445 -13.22 29.70 1.45
CA GLU A 445 -12.69 29.42 0.11
C GLU A 445 -12.18 27.96 -0.02
N GLN A 446 -11.81 27.31 1.09
CA GLN A 446 -11.29 25.95 1.09
C GLN A 446 -12.38 24.88 1.21
N LEU A 447 -13.54 25.22 1.76
CA LEU A 447 -14.62 24.27 2.03
C LEU A 447 -15.15 23.57 0.75
N PRO A 448 -15.30 24.24 -0.41
CA PRO A 448 -15.64 23.56 -1.67
C PRO A 448 -14.60 22.54 -2.14
N SER A 449 -13.32 22.73 -1.80
CA SER A 449 -12.25 21.75 -2.07
C SER A 449 -12.44 20.49 -1.22
N VAL A 450 -12.73 20.67 0.08
CA VAL A 450 -13.00 19.57 1.01
C VAL A 450 -14.22 18.77 0.56
N VAL A 451 -15.33 19.44 0.22
CA VAL A 451 -16.56 18.78 -0.25
C VAL A 451 -16.30 17.96 -1.51
N ARG A 452 -15.55 18.49 -2.49
CA ARG A 452 -15.17 17.75 -3.71
C ARG A 452 -14.30 16.52 -3.44
N ALA A 453 -13.49 16.54 -2.39
CA ALA A 453 -12.62 15.42 -2.03
C ALA A 453 -13.35 14.24 -1.39
N ILE A 454 -14.52 14.49 -0.79
CA ILE A 454 -15.36 13.46 -0.14
C ILE A 454 -16.77 13.39 -0.75
N ASN A 455 -16.95 13.90 -1.97
CA ASN A 455 -18.26 13.98 -2.64
C ASN A 455 -18.88 12.61 -2.92
N ASP A 456 -18.03 11.58 -3.03
CA ASP A 456 -18.37 10.17 -3.18
C ASP A 456 -18.89 9.53 -1.88
N CYS A 457 -18.78 10.22 -0.75
CA CYS A 457 -19.24 9.73 0.56
C CYS A 457 -20.69 10.13 0.85
N HIS A 458 -21.39 9.26 1.59
CA HIS A 458 -22.74 9.49 2.09
C HIS A 458 -22.74 10.19 3.46
N ALA A 459 -21.66 10.02 4.24
CA ALA A 459 -21.49 10.66 5.53
C ALA A 459 -20.04 10.98 5.84
N VAL A 460 -19.85 11.91 6.78
CA VAL A 460 -18.57 12.20 7.41
C VAL A 460 -18.67 12.10 8.93
N LEU A 461 -17.92 11.17 9.53
CA LEU A 461 -17.84 10.96 10.98
C LEU A 461 -16.74 11.84 11.57
N VAL A 462 -17.09 12.66 12.55
CA VAL A 462 -16.19 13.66 13.13
C VAL A 462 -16.30 13.72 14.65
N ALA A 463 -15.27 14.21 15.32
CA ALA A 463 -15.38 14.53 16.75
C ALA A 463 -16.25 15.78 16.99
N LYS A 464 -16.20 16.73 16.05
CA LYS A 464 -16.94 17.99 16.11
C LYS A 464 -16.91 18.69 14.75
N ILE A 465 -17.95 19.45 14.44
CA ILE A 465 -18.08 20.26 13.23
C ILE A 465 -18.85 21.57 13.50
N GLY A 466 -18.45 22.65 12.83
CA GLY A 466 -19.12 23.96 12.90
C GLY A 466 -20.38 24.03 12.03
N ALA A 467 -21.20 25.07 12.24
CA ALA A 467 -22.48 25.23 11.52
C ALA A 467 -22.30 25.42 10.00
N CYS A 468 -21.38 26.29 9.56
CA CYS A 468 -21.13 26.54 8.14
C CYS A 468 -20.73 25.26 7.37
N PRO A 469 -19.67 24.52 7.77
CA PRO A 469 -19.35 23.22 7.17
C PRO A 469 -20.48 22.20 7.21
N ARG A 470 -21.26 22.18 8.29
CA ARG A 470 -22.40 21.27 8.43
C ARG A 470 -23.47 21.55 7.37
N ASP A 471 -23.78 22.82 7.13
CA ASP A 471 -24.79 23.22 6.15
C ASP A 471 -24.32 22.92 4.72
N GLU A 472 -23.06 23.20 4.39
CA GLU A 472 -22.50 22.92 3.05
C GLU A 472 -22.43 21.42 2.74
N LEU A 473 -21.98 20.60 3.69
CA LEU A 473 -21.98 19.13 3.52
C LEU A 473 -23.40 18.61 3.32
N SER A 474 -24.35 19.11 4.11
CA SER A 474 -25.76 18.70 3.99
C SER A 474 -26.35 19.11 2.64
N GLN A 475 -26.01 20.29 2.12
CA GLN A 475 -26.41 20.74 0.78
C GLN A 475 -25.77 19.90 -0.33
N ALA A 476 -24.54 19.42 -0.12
CA ALA A 476 -23.88 18.46 -1.01
C ALA A 476 -24.44 17.03 -0.87
N GLY A 477 -25.35 16.77 0.09
CA GLY A 477 -25.92 15.45 0.38
C GLY A 477 -24.99 14.51 1.16
N ILE A 478 -23.99 15.06 1.85
CA ILE A 478 -23.08 14.34 2.74
C ILE A 478 -23.55 14.59 4.18
N GLU A 479 -23.90 13.54 4.92
CA GLU A 479 -24.38 13.67 6.29
C GLU A 479 -23.22 13.95 7.28
N PRO A 480 -23.18 15.09 7.97
CA PRO A 480 -22.18 15.38 9.00
C PRO A 480 -22.58 14.78 10.36
N VAL A 481 -21.76 13.86 10.88
CA VAL A 481 -22.10 13.03 12.04
C VAL A 481 -21.07 13.18 13.17
N ASP A 482 -21.49 13.78 14.28
CA ASP A 482 -20.67 14.02 15.49
C ASP A 482 -21.14 13.25 16.73
N ARG A 483 -21.98 12.22 16.56
CA ARG A 483 -22.50 11.39 17.67
C ARG A 483 -21.62 10.21 18.09
N TYR A 484 -20.58 9.89 17.31
CA TYR A 484 -19.70 8.73 17.54
C TYR A 484 -18.30 9.10 18.05
N VAL A 485 -18.18 10.25 18.72
CA VAL A 485 -16.88 10.75 19.21
C VAL A 485 -16.23 9.74 20.16
N GLY A 486 -14.98 9.40 19.87
CA GLY A 486 -14.17 8.46 20.65
C GLY A 486 -14.45 6.98 20.38
N GLU A 487 -15.50 6.64 19.63
CA GLU A 487 -15.78 5.25 19.23
C GLU A 487 -14.75 4.73 18.23
N PHE A 488 -14.61 3.40 18.18
CA PHE A 488 -13.83 2.74 17.14
C PHE A 488 -14.47 2.98 15.77
N ILE A 489 -13.64 3.24 14.76
CA ILE A 489 -14.10 3.70 13.44
C ILE A 489 -15.05 2.68 12.79
N GLU A 490 -14.70 1.40 12.80
CA GLU A 490 -15.51 0.35 12.18
C GLU A 490 -16.86 0.22 12.88
N LYS A 491 -16.88 0.29 14.21
CA LYS A 491 -18.12 0.29 15.00
C LYS A 491 -18.98 1.51 14.68
N ALA A 492 -18.37 2.70 14.63
CA ALA A 492 -19.07 3.94 14.32
C ALA A 492 -19.67 3.93 12.90
N ALA A 493 -18.90 3.46 11.92
CA ALA A 493 -19.31 3.34 10.52
C ALA A 493 -20.45 2.33 10.35
N LEU A 494 -20.35 1.14 10.95
CA LEU A 494 -21.41 0.12 10.94
C LEU A 494 -22.68 0.62 11.66
N ALA A 495 -22.54 1.26 12.82
CA ALA A 495 -23.67 1.81 13.56
C ALA A 495 -24.40 2.91 12.78
N TRP A 496 -23.65 3.80 12.11
CA TRP A 496 -24.24 4.80 11.23
C TRP A 496 -24.96 4.15 10.04
N PHE A 497 -24.33 3.15 9.40
CA PHE A 497 -24.90 2.46 8.25
C PHE A 497 -26.20 1.71 8.59
N ASN A 498 -26.27 1.11 9.78
CA ASN A 498 -27.48 0.48 10.28
C ASN A 498 -28.63 1.48 10.48
N ASP A 499 -28.34 2.64 11.06
CA ASP A 499 -29.30 3.74 11.18
C ASP A 499 -29.74 4.26 9.80
N TYR A 500 -28.81 4.37 8.85
CA TYR A 500 -29.09 4.75 7.46
C TYR A 500 -30.03 3.75 6.77
N ARG A 501 -29.76 2.43 6.86
CA ARG A 501 -30.64 1.37 6.35
C ARG A 501 -32.04 1.43 6.99
N GLY A 502 -32.12 1.65 8.31
CA GLY A 502 -33.40 1.80 9.00
C GLY A 502 -34.21 3.01 8.52
N ARG A 503 -33.55 4.14 8.24
CA ARG A 503 -34.18 5.33 7.66
C ARG A 503 -34.67 5.09 6.22
N ILE A 504 -33.94 4.31 5.42
CA ILE A 504 -34.40 3.90 4.07
C ILE A 504 -35.63 2.99 4.19
N ALA A 505 -35.57 1.96 5.04
CA ALA A 505 -36.65 0.99 5.20
C ALA A 505 -37.96 1.61 5.71
N SER A 506 -37.86 2.65 6.54
CA SER A 506 -39.02 3.42 7.00
C SER A 506 -39.52 4.48 6.00
N GLY A 507 -38.82 4.68 4.89
CA GLY A 507 -39.12 5.72 3.90
C GLY A 507 -38.79 7.14 4.35
N ALA A 508 -38.04 7.30 5.45
CA ALA A 508 -37.61 8.61 5.95
C ALA A 508 -36.58 9.28 5.03
N ILE A 509 -35.80 8.47 4.29
CA ILE A 509 -34.87 8.93 3.26
C ILE A 509 -34.94 8.02 2.04
N VAL A 510 -34.60 8.55 0.87
CA VAL A 510 -34.40 7.79 -0.36
C VAL A 510 -32.90 7.64 -0.59
N HIS A 511 -32.44 6.44 -0.93
CA HIS A 511 -31.03 6.23 -1.27
C HIS A 511 -30.70 6.88 -2.61
N GLU A 512 -29.58 7.59 -2.65
CA GLU A 512 -29.02 8.18 -3.85
C GLU A 512 -27.57 7.75 -4.01
N ASP A 513 -27.21 7.37 -5.24
CA ASP A 513 -25.82 7.16 -5.63
C ASP A 513 -25.04 8.47 -5.56
N ARG A 514 -23.80 8.39 -5.11
CA ARG A 514 -22.93 9.57 -4.96
C ARG A 514 -22.08 9.77 -6.21
N GLY A 515 -21.70 11.04 -6.43
CA GLY A 515 -20.81 11.42 -7.54
C GLY A 515 -19.38 10.94 -7.34
N ASP A 516 -18.49 11.31 -8.27
CA ASP A 516 -17.06 11.04 -8.13
C ASP A 516 -16.40 12.04 -7.17
N ALA A 517 -15.21 11.70 -6.68
CA ALA A 517 -14.38 12.54 -5.83
C ALA A 517 -13.00 12.77 -6.46
N ALA A 518 -12.46 13.96 -6.22
CA ALA A 518 -11.11 14.29 -6.65
C ALA A 518 -10.08 13.71 -5.67
N ILE A 519 -9.09 12.97 -6.20
CA ILE A 519 -7.91 12.57 -5.41
C ILE A 519 -6.89 13.70 -5.51
N ARG A 520 -6.62 14.38 -4.39
CA ARG A 520 -5.47 15.27 -4.26
C ARG A 520 -4.29 14.54 -3.62
N GLN A 521 -3.12 14.59 -4.25
CA GLN A 521 -1.93 13.89 -3.78
C GLN A 521 -0.70 14.79 -3.53
N GLY A 522 -0.69 16.00 -4.10
CA GLY A 522 0.32 17.02 -3.80
C GLY A 522 0.47 17.34 -2.29
N ALA A 523 1.60 17.94 -1.93
CA ALA A 523 1.83 18.44 -0.57
C ALA A 523 0.83 19.56 -0.22
N PHE A 524 0.55 19.71 1.07
CA PHE A 524 -0.19 20.85 1.59
C PHE A 524 0.47 22.15 1.12
N THR A 525 -0.21 22.90 0.26
CA THR A 525 0.16 24.27 -0.09
C THR A 525 -0.52 25.20 0.93
N GLY A 526 -0.12 25.10 2.19
CA GLY A 526 -0.36 26.20 3.12
C GLY A 526 0.29 27.42 2.49
N SER A 527 -0.50 28.47 2.26
CA SER A 527 -0.16 29.65 1.46
C SER A 527 1.35 29.93 1.39
N ALA A 528 1.99 29.51 0.29
CA ALA A 528 3.26 30.09 -0.13
C ALA A 528 2.96 31.44 -0.80
N ALA A 529 2.35 32.34 -0.04
CA ALA A 529 2.32 33.76 -0.32
C ALA A 529 3.22 34.41 0.74
N ASP A 530 4.14 35.24 0.28
CA ASP A 530 5.08 36.05 1.07
C ASP A 530 6.35 35.39 1.61
N THR A 531 7.22 34.92 0.71
CA THR A 531 8.66 35.27 0.80
C THR A 531 9.24 35.46 -0.59
N ALA A 532 8.84 36.54 -1.26
CA ALA A 532 9.60 37.15 -2.34
C ALA A 532 9.81 38.63 -1.99
N ALA A 533 10.87 38.90 -1.24
CA ALA A 533 11.52 40.20 -1.13
C ALA A 533 13.02 39.97 -0.90
#